data_AF-A0A2N8M638-F1
#
_entry.id   AF-A0A2N8M638-F1
#
_cell.length_a   1.000
_cell.length_b   1.000
_cell.length_c   1.000
_cell.angle_alpha   90.00
_cell.angle_beta   90.00
_cell.angle_gamma   90.00
#
_symmetry.space_group_name_H-M   'P 1'
#
loop_
_entity.id
_entity.type
_entity.pdbx_description
1 polymer ?
#
loop_
_entity_poly.entity_id
_entity_poly.type
_entity_poly.pdbx_seq_one_letter_code
_entity_poly.pdbx_strand_id
1 'polypeptide(L)'
;MTVNVHKARGPFAPLPMRLVLIQKPPDVAARARASAQRASRKDQRHRTHPLTLEAADHLILITSLPREAFPIERLGALYRLRWQVELAFKRMKSLLRIDRLPAKSDALASAWLHAHLLFALLVEASAGETGDFPP
;
A
#
# COMPACT_ATOMS: atom_id res chain seq x y z
N MET A 1 4.58 -6.92 18.72
CA MET A 1 5.11 -6.22 19.90
C MET A 1 4.42 -4.87 20.00
N THR A 2 4.16 -4.33 21.19
CA THR A 2 3.66 -2.94 21.33
C THR A 2 4.86 -1.99 21.38
N VAL A 3 4.77 -0.87 20.66
CA VAL A 3 5.79 0.16 20.55
C VAL A 3 5.14 1.53 20.70
N ASN A 4 5.82 2.45 21.37
CA ASN A 4 5.37 3.84 21.41
C ASN A 4 5.95 4.59 20.22
N VAL A 5 5.08 5.14 19.37
CA VAL A 5 5.47 5.90 18.20
C VAL A 5 5.49 7.37 18.56
N HIS A 6 6.64 7.98 18.34
CA HIS A 6 6.89 9.40 18.57
C HIS A 6 6.99 10.14 17.24
N LYS A 7 6.55 11.40 17.22
CA LYS A 7 6.87 12.30 16.11
C LYS A 7 8.31 12.77 16.26
N ALA A 8 9.07 12.78 15.16
CA ALA A 8 10.48 13.17 15.20
C ALA A 8 10.70 14.62 15.65
N ARG A 9 9.73 15.51 15.38
CA ARG A 9 9.75 16.92 15.78
C ARG A 9 8.35 17.41 16.13
N GLY A 10 8.24 18.17 17.23
CA GLY A 10 7.00 18.80 17.71
C GLY A 10 6.27 18.02 18.82
N PRO A 11 5.35 18.68 19.55
CA PRO A 11 4.59 18.04 20.63
C PRO A 11 3.57 17.08 20.03
N PHE A 12 3.80 15.79 20.24
CA PHE A 12 2.87 14.73 19.87
C PHE A 12 2.88 13.70 20.99
N ALA A 13 1.72 13.44 21.59
CA ALA A 13 1.58 12.41 22.61
C ALA A 13 1.99 11.05 22.00
N PRO A 14 2.91 10.30 22.62
CA PRO A 14 3.33 9.01 22.09
C PRO A 14 2.14 8.08 21.90
N LEU A 15 2.00 7.50 20.71
CA LEU A 15 0.90 6.60 20.42
C LEU A 15 1.34 5.15 20.63
N PRO A 16 0.66 4.37 21.49
CA PRO A 16 0.92 2.94 21.63
C PRO A 16 0.40 2.22 20.40
N MET A 17 1.32 1.71 19.57
CA MET A 17 1.03 1.01 18.33
C MET A 17 1.60 -0.40 18.39
N ARG A 18 1.16 -1.27 17.47
CA ARG A 18 1.68 -2.61 17.30
C ARG A 18 2.70 -2.65 16.17
N LEU A 19 3.92 -3.10 16.49
CA LEU A 19 4.93 -3.48 15.51
C LEU A 19 4.75 -4.96 15.12
N VAL A 20 4.71 -5.21 13.81
CA VAL A 20 4.60 -6.54 13.20
C VAL A 20 5.71 -6.71 12.16
N LEU A 21 6.40 -7.83 12.24
CA LEU A 21 7.40 -8.25 11.25
C LEU A 21 6.87 -9.51 10.57
N ILE A 22 6.76 -9.49 9.25
CA ILE A 22 6.28 -10.61 8.44
C ILE A 22 7.42 -11.07 7.55
N GLN A 23 7.82 -12.35 7.66
CA GLN A 23 8.88 -12.91 6.83
C GLN A 23 8.49 -12.83 5.35
N LYS A 24 9.39 -12.33 4.50
CA LYS A 24 9.22 -12.40 3.05
C LYS A 24 9.65 -13.78 2.53
N PRO A 25 9.06 -14.24 1.42
CA PRO A 25 9.59 -15.37 0.68
C PRO A 25 11.07 -15.18 0.33
N PRO A 26 11.90 -16.25 0.29
CA PRO A 26 13.36 -16.14 0.12
C PRO A 26 13.78 -15.37 -1.13
N ASP A 27 13.08 -15.55 -2.24
CA ASP A 27 13.33 -14.88 -3.52
C ASP A 27 13.02 -13.37 -3.44
N VAL A 28 11.95 -12.99 -2.73
CA VAL A 28 11.57 -11.58 -2.51
C VAL A 28 12.56 -10.93 -1.54
N ALA A 29 12.96 -11.64 -0.48
CA ALA A 29 13.96 -11.18 0.48
C ALA A 29 15.33 -10.95 -0.19
N ALA A 30 15.80 -11.89 -1.02
CA ALA A 30 17.03 -11.74 -1.80
C ALA A 30 17.00 -10.51 -2.71
N ARG A 31 15.89 -10.31 -3.44
CA ARG A 31 15.68 -9.11 -4.27
C ARG A 31 15.67 -7.83 -3.43
N ALA A 32 15.05 -7.83 -2.26
CA ALA A 32 15.03 -6.70 -1.34
C ALA A 32 16.43 -6.36 -0.80
N ARG A 33 17.23 -7.37 -0.39
CA ARG A 33 18.63 -7.17 0.03
C ARG A 33 19.48 -6.57 -1.09
N ALA A 34 19.38 -7.11 -2.32
CA ALA A 34 20.09 -6.58 -3.48
C ALA A 34 19.68 -5.13 -3.79
N SER A 35 18.39 -4.80 -3.65
CA SER A 35 17.89 -3.42 -3.79
C SER A 35 18.49 -2.48 -2.75
N ALA A 36 18.51 -2.88 -1.48
CA ALA A 36 19.10 -2.10 -0.39
C ALA A 36 20.60 -1.82 -0.60
N GLN A 37 21.34 -2.84 -1.04
CA GLN A 37 22.76 -2.69 -1.37
C GLN A 37 22.98 -1.72 -2.55
N ARG A 38 22.17 -1.83 -3.61
CA ARG A 38 22.25 -0.90 -4.76
C ARG A 38 21.95 0.54 -4.34
N ALA A 39 20.94 0.76 -3.50
CA ALA A 39 20.61 2.08 -2.97
C ALA A 39 21.77 2.66 -2.14
N SER A 40 22.37 1.86 -1.25
CA SER A 40 23.55 2.26 -0.47
C SER A 40 24.72 2.69 -1.35
N ARG A 41 25.02 1.93 -2.41
CA ARG A 41 26.08 2.28 -3.36
C ARG A 41 25.80 3.58 -4.11
N LYS A 42 24.54 3.79 -4.53
CA LYS A 42 24.10 5.02 -5.20
C LYS A 42 24.27 6.25 -4.30
N ASP A 43 24.00 6.10 -3.00
CA ASP A 43 24.15 7.16 -2.00
C ASP A 43 25.60 7.34 -1.52
N GLN A 44 26.59 6.78 -2.23
CA GLN A 44 28.02 6.81 -1.88
C GLN A 44 28.34 6.25 -0.49
N ARG A 45 27.44 5.43 0.07
CA ARG A 45 27.68 4.74 1.34
C ARG A 45 28.44 3.46 1.05
N HIS A 46 29.67 3.39 1.54
CA HIS A 46 30.58 2.25 1.32
C HIS A 46 30.03 0.93 1.87
N ARG A 47 29.20 0.95 2.92
CA ARG A 47 28.66 -0.26 3.56
C ARG A 47 27.20 -0.08 3.95
N THR A 48 26.36 -1.03 3.54
CA THR A 48 24.97 -1.10 4.02
C THR A 48 24.96 -1.55 5.48
N HIS A 49 24.17 -0.87 6.31
CA HIS A 49 24.08 -1.20 7.73
C HIS A 49 23.49 -2.62 7.91
N PRO A 50 24.03 -3.46 8.84
CA PRO A 50 23.55 -4.84 9.03
C PRO A 50 22.04 -4.93 9.28
N LEU A 51 21.50 -4.07 10.15
CA LEU A 51 20.06 -4.02 10.42
C LEU A 51 19.21 -3.70 9.18
N THR A 52 19.75 -2.99 8.18
CA THR A 52 19.02 -2.72 6.93
C THR A 52 18.89 -3.99 6.10
N LEU A 53 19.92 -4.85 6.09
CA LEU A 53 19.88 -6.13 5.40
C LEU A 53 18.95 -7.12 6.10
N GLU A 54 18.94 -7.14 7.43
CA GLU A 54 18.03 -7.94 8.23
C GLU A 54 16.57 -7.47 8.09
N ALA A 55 16.35 -6.15 8.10
CA ALA A 55 15.04 -5.57 7.84
C ALA A 55 14.54 -5.87 6.41
N ALA A 56 15.45 -6.03 5.43
CA ALA A 56 15.06 -6.36 4.07
C ALA A 56 14.35 -7.72 3.96
N ASP A 57 14.56 -8.63 4.91
CA ASP A 57 13.94 -9.95 4.97
C ASP A 57 12.50 -9.92 5.44
N HIS A 58 12.09 -8.79 6.00
CA HIS A 58 10.79 -8.63 6.64
C HIS A 58 9.98 -7.53 5.94
N LEU A 59 8.67 -7.73 5.89
CA LEU A 59 7.72 -6.64 5.77
C LEU A 59 7.46 -6.13 7.19
N ILE A 60 7.84 -4.88 7.45
CA ILE A 60 7.70 -4.24 8.76
C ILE A 60 6.49 -3.33 8.72
N LEU A 61 5.51 -3.58 9.59
CA LEU A 61 4.27 -2.84 9.69
C LEU A 61 4.10 -2.26 11.11
N ILE A 62 3.61 -1.03 11.18
CA ILE A 62 3.13 -0.39 12.40
C ILE A 62 1.64 -0.17 12.25
N THR A 63 0.84 -0.59 13.23
CA THR A 63 -0.63 -0.52 13.16
C THR A 63 -1.27 -0.31 14.53
N SER A 64 -2.41 0.36 14.58
CA SER A 64 -3.28 0.45 15.76
C SER A 64 -4.26 -0.73 15.87
N LEU A 65 -4.28 -1.64 14.90
CA LEU A 65 -5.24 -2.74 14.87
C LEU A 65 -4.96 -3.78 15.96
N PRO A 66 -5.99 -4.23 16.69
CA PRO A 66 -5.85 -5.19 17.78
C PRO A 66 -5.37 -6.55 17.26
N ARG A 67 -4.58 -7.25 18.08
CA ARG A 67 -3.97 -8.52 17.68
C ARG A 67 -5.01 -9.62 17.49
N GLU A 68 -6.05 -9.59 18.30
CA GLU A 68 -7.08 -10.60 18.42
C GLU A 68 -7.95 -10.61 17.15
N ALA A 69 -8.34 -9.43 16.65
CA ALA A 69 -9.13 -9.32 15.42
C ALA A 69 -8.28 -9.36 14.13
N PHE A 70 -7.01 -8.96 14.21
CA PHE A 70 -6.07 -8.90 13.08
C PHE A 70 -4.78 -9.67 13.39
N PRO A 71 -4.81 -11.01 13.30
CA PRO A 71 -3.60 -11.82 13.30
C PRO A 71 -2.72 -11.51 12.07
N ILE A 72 -1.49 -12.03 12.04
CA ILE A 72 -0.47 -11.65 11.06
C ILE A 72 -0.93 -11.91 9.62
N GLU A 73 -1.62 -13.03 9.41
CA GLU A 73 -2.11 -13.49 8.11
C GLU A 73 -3.16 -12.51 7.56
N ARG A 74 -4.09 -12.09 8.42
CA ARG A 74 -5.14 -11.12 8.08
C ARG A 74 -4.57 -9.73 7.84
N LEU A 75 -3.61 -9.30 8.66
CA LEU A 75 -2.92 -8.02 8.48
C LEU A 75 -2.13 -8.00 7.17
N GLY A 76 -1.42 -9.08 6.85
CA GLY A 76 -0.69 -9.23 5.59
C GLY A 76 -1.64 -9.21 4.39
N ALA A 77 -2.78 -9.89 4.46
CA ALA A 77 -3.81 -9.84 3.42
C ALA A 77 -4.39 -8.44 3.23
N LEU A 78 -4.73 -7.75 4.32
CA LEU A 78 -5.20 -6.37 4.29
C LEU A 78 -4.16 -5.43 3.68
N TYR A 79 -2.89 -5.56 4.06
CA TYR A 79 -1.82 -4.70 3.53
C TYR A 79 -1.58 -4.91 2.03
N ARG A 80 -1.80 -6.14 1.51
CA ARG A 80 -1.75 -6.40 0.06
C ARG A 80 -2.80 -5.61 -0.73
N LEU A 81 -3.95 -5.27 -0.12
CA LEU A 81 -4.98 -4.47 -0.78
C LEU A 81 -4.52 -3.06 -1.13
N ARG A 82 -3.49 -2.51 -0.47
CA ARG A 82 -2.94 -1.18 -0.83
C ARG A 82 -2.57 -1.10 -2.31
N TRP A 83 -1.90 -2.13 -2.84
CA TRP A 83 -1.53 -2.17 -4.25
C TRP A 83 -2.76 -2.33 -5.17
N GLN A 84 -3.76 -3.10 -4.74
CA GLN A 84 -5.01 -3.22 -5.49
C GLN A 84 -5.75 -1.88 -5.59
N VAL A 85 -5.74 -1.07 -4.53
CA VAL A 85 -6.30 0.28 -4.55
C VAL A 85 -5.54 1.17 -5.54
N GLU A 86 -4.20 1.16 -5.51
CA GLU A 86 -3.39 1.91 -6.49
C GLU A 86 -3.66 1.48 -7.93
N LEU A 87 -3.79 0.17 -8.16
CA LEU A 87 -4.10 -0.38 -9.46
C LEU A 87 -5.51 -0.01 -9.92
N ALA A 88 -6.50 -0.01 -9.02
CA ALA A 88 -7.86 0.45 -9.31
C ALA A 88 -7.85 1.92 -9.75
N PHE A 89 -7.15 2.80 -9.04
CA PHE A 89 -6.99 4.20 -9.47
C PHE A 89 -6.26 4.31 -10.82
N LYS A 90 -5.22 3.50 -11.06
CA LYS A 90 -4.52 3.49 -12.34
C LYS A 90 -5.45 3.08 -13.49
N ARG A 91 -6.29 2.06 -13.28
CA ARG A 91 -7.29 1.62 -14.26
C ARG A 91 -8.35 2.69 -14.51
N MET A 92 -8.92 3.29 -13.46
CA MET A 92 -9.92 4.36 -13.60
C MET A 92 -9.37 5.58 -14.35
N LYS A 93 -8.13 5.99 -14.09
CA LYS A 93 -7.48 7.08 -14.85
C LYS A 93 -7.19 6.69 -16.31
N SER A 94 -6.79 5.44 -16.55
CA SER A 94 -6.46 4.96 -17.90
C SER A 94 -7.68 4.76 -18.78
N LEU A 95 -8.72 4.12 -18.24
CA LEU A 95 -9.91 3.68 -18.97
C LEU A 95 -11.02 4.73 -18.93
N LEU A 96 -11.32 5.25 -17.73
CA LEU A 96 -12.45 6.14 -17.51
C LEU A 96 -12.06 7.62 -17.52
N ARG A 97 -10.76 7.94 -17.58
CA ARG A 97 -10.24 9.32 -17.57
C ARG A 97 -10.79 10.14 -16.40
N ILE A 98 -10.98 9.50 -15.23
CA ILE A 98 -11.56 10.14 -14.03
C ILE A 98 -10.76 11.36 -13.54
N ASP A 99 -9.50 11.48 -13.95
CA ASP A 99 -8.61 12.62 -13.69
C ASP A 99 -8.79 13.80 -14.66
N ARG A 100 -9.65 13.68 -15.68
CA ARG A 100 -9.93 14.71 -16.68
C ARG A 100 -11.36 15.22 -16.57
N LEU A 101 -11.66 15.88 -15.45
CA LEU A 101 -12.98 16.41 -15.15
C LEU A 101 -13.19 17.77 -15.84
N PRO A 102 -14.21 17.94 -16.72
CA PRO A 102 -14.56 19.24 -17.28
C PRO A 102 -15.42 20.03 -16.27
N ALA A 103 -14.93 20.19 -15.05
CA ALA A 103 -15.64 20.85 -13.96
C ALA A 103 -14.94 22.13 -13.53
N LYS A 104 -15.71 23.21 -13.34
CA LYS A 104 -15.22 24.53 -12.88
C LYS A 104 -15.75 24.93 -11.50
N SER A 105 -16.51 24.05 -10.85
CA SER A 105 -17.03 24.24 -9.49
C SER A 105 -16.95 22.92 -8.71
N ASP A 106 -16.84 23.00 -7.39
CA ASP A 106 -16.72 21.84 -6.51
C ASP A 106 -17.92 20.90 -6.62
N ALA A 107 -19.13 21.47 -6.72
CA ALA A 107 -20.36 20.69 -6.89
C ALA A 107 -20.36 19.90 -8.20
N LEU A 108 -19.93 20.52 -9.30
CA LEU A 108 -19.83 19.84 -10.60
C LEU A 108 -18.72 18.79 -10.60
N ALA A 109 -17.57 19.07 -9.97
CA ALA A 109 -16.47 18.11 -9.83
C ALA A 109 -16.91 16.88 -9.03
N SER A 110 -17.62 17.11 -7.92
CA SER A 110 -18.22 16.06 -7.12
C SER A 110 -19.20 15.22 -7.94
N ALA A 111 -20.16 15.84 -8.64
CA ALA A 111 -21.12 15.12 -9.47
C ALA A 111 -20.44 14.25 -10.54
N TRP A 112 -19.42 14.79 -11.22
CA TRP A 112 -18.65 14.02 -12.20
C TRP A 112 -17.87 12.87 -11.57
N LEU A 113 -17.22 13.07 -10.42
CA LEU A 113 -16.52 12.00 -9.72
C LEU A 113 -17.47 10.87 -9.32
N HIS A 114 -18.63 11.20 -8.75
CA HIS A 114 -19.64 10.20 -8.40
C HIS A 114 -20.14 9.45 -9.63
N ALA A 115 -20.40 10.13 -10.75
CA ALA A 115 -20.80 9.48 -11.99
C ALA A 115 -19.73 8.52 -12.53
N HIS A 116 -18.45 8.92 -12.50
CA HIS A 116 -17.34 8.03 -12.92
C HIS A 116 -17.18 6.84 -11.98
N LEU A 117 -17.30 7.03 -10.67
CA LEU A 117 -17.22 5.94 -9.69
C LEU A 117 -18.39 4.97 -9.86
N LEU A 118 -19.61 5.47 -10.04
CA LEU A 118 -20.78 4.64 -10.32
C LEU A 118 -20.58 3.85 -11.62
N PHE A 119 -20.11 4.51 -12.68
CA PHE A 119 -19.82 3.85 -13.95
C PHE A 119 -18.72 2.79 -13.81
N ALA A 120 -17.65 3.06 -13.05
CA ALA A 120 -16.61 2.08 -12.76
C ALA A 120 -17.19 0.83 -12.08
N LEU A 121 -18.05 1.01 -11.08
CA LEU A 121 -18.73 -0.08 -10.37
C LEU A 121 -19.66 -0.87 -11.29
N LEU A 122 -20.41 -0.19 -12.17
CA LEU A 122 -21.27 -0.86 -13.15
C LEU A 122 -20.47 -1.69 -14.15
N VAL A 123 -19.35 -1.16 -14.66
CA VAL A 123 -18.44 -1.90 -15.55
C VAL A 123 -17.86 -3.12 -14.84
N GLU A 124 -17.43 -2.98 -13.58
CA GLU A 124 -16.91 -4.11 -12.81
C GLU A 124 -18.00 -5.17 -12.53
N ALA A 125 -19.22 -4.74 -12.20
CA ALA A 125 -20.37 -5.64 -11.99
C ALA A 125 -20.72 -6.42 -13.27
N SER A 126 -20.86 -5.74 -14.41
CA SER A 126 -21.17 -6.39 -15.69
C SER A 126 -20.02 -7.27 -16.20
N ALA A 127 -18.77 -6.91 -15.93
CA ALA A 127 -17.63 -7.76 -16.24
C ALA A 127 -17.58 -9.02 -15.35
N GLY A 128 -18.04 -8.93 -14.10
CA GLY A 128 -18.16 -10.09 -13.20
C GLY A 128 -19.28 -11.07 -13.59
N GLU A 129 -20.31 -10.58 -14.29
CA GLU A 129 -21.39 -11.42 -14.85
C GLU A 129 -20.97 -12.14 -16.15
N THR A 130 -19.96 -11.64 -16.84
CA THR A 130 -19.38 -12.25 -18.04
C THR A 130 -18.17 -13.08 -17.61
N GLY A 131 -18.40 -14.32 -17.18
CA GLY A 131 -17.41 -15.18 -16.53
C GLY A 131 -16.01 -15.26 -17.20
N ASP A 132 -15.01 -15.43 -16.32
CA ASP A 132 -13.65 -15.91 -16.56
C ASP A 132 -13.02 -15.60 -17.93
N PHE A 133 -12.10 -14.64 -17.95
CA PHE A 133 -11.01 -14.69 -18.91
C PHE A 133 -10.11 -15.90 -18.55
N PRO A 134 -9.87 -16.84 -19.48
CA PRO A 134 -8.98 -17.98 -19.23
C PRO A 134 -7.52 -17.51 -19.06
N PRO A 135 -6.62 -18.35 -18.50
CA PRO A 135 -5.28 -17.95 -18.05
C PRO A 135 -4.38 -17.33 -19.12
#